data_AF-A0A2H3KGF3-F1
#
_entry.id   AF-A0A2H3KGF3-F1
#
_cell.length_a   1.000
_cell.length_b   1.000
_cell.length_c   1.000
_cell.angle_alpha   90.00
_cell.angle_beta   90.00
_cell.angle_gamma   90.00
#
_symmetry.space_group_name_H-M   'P 1'
#
loop_
_entity.id
_entity.type
_entity.pdbx_description
1 polymer ?
#
loop_
_entity_poly.entity_id
_entity_poly.type
_entity_poly.pdbx_seq_one_letter_code
_entity_poly.pdbx_strand_id
1 'polypeptide(L)'
;MFVFAYHALLLIHVACFAIWMGAIVASLLVVRTFEPRLTKPDGLTSDGELLRAYIRHEVKLVDVVFLSLMISGLALAQFYLGWNTWVFLKIGLFIAQFAATMGFVFLRIRPITYPCTPATYRRWYQLFGVSLSFFAVTLLVVYFGR
;
A
#
# COMPACT_ATOMS: atom_id res chain seq x y z
N MET A 1 30.07 -2.56 -15.90
CA MET A 1 29.66 -2.17 -14.54
C MET A 1 28.33 -1.41 -14.52
N PHE A 2 28.13 -0.39 -15.37
CA PHE A 2 26.87 0.39 -15.45
C PHE A 2 25.61 -0.43 -15.77
N VAL A 3 25.70 -1.42 -16.67
CA VAL A 3 24.55 -2.27 -17.04
C VAL A 3 24.07 -3.12 -15.86
N PHE A 4 24.97 -3.70 -15.08
CA PHE A 4 24.61 -4.49 -13.90
C PHE A 4 23.93 -3.63 -12.83
N ALA A 5 24.48 -2.45 -12.55
CA ALA A 5 23.93 -1.52 -11.57
C ALA A 5 22.51 -1.04 -11.96
N TYR A 6 22.26 -0.77 -13.24
CA TYR A 6 20.92 -0.47 -13.75
C TYR A 6 19.93 -1.60 -13.48
N HIS A 7 20.25 -2.84 -13.87
CA HIS A 7 19.34 -3.98 -13.69
C HIS A 7 19.10 -4.30 -12.21
N ALA A 8 20.12 -4.18 -11.36
CA ALA A 8 19.99 -4.37 -9.92
C ALA A 8 19.06 -3.32 -9.32
N LEU A 9 19.23 -2.05 -9.68
CA LEU A 9 18.39 -0.96 -9.19
C LEU A 9 16.93 -1.08 -9.69
N LEU A 10 16.76 -1.47 -10.96
CA LEU A 10 15.44 -1.75 -11.54
C LEU A 10 14.76 -2.92 -10.82
N LEU A 11 15.50 -4.00 -10.55
CA LEU A 11 14.98 -5.16 -9.82
C LEU A 11 14.53 -4.75 -8.42
N ILE A 12 15.32 -3.97 -7.69
CA ILE A 12 14.95 -3.44 -6.37
C ILE A 12 13.66 -2.63 -6.46
N HIS A 13 13.59 -1.71 -7.43
CA HIS A 13 12.42 -0.86 -7.61
C HIS A 13 11.14 -1.69 -7.87
N VAL A 14 11.21 -2.64 -8.80
CA VAL A 14 10.08 -3.52 -9.14
C VAL A 14 9.73 -4.45 -7.97
N ALA A 15 10.72 -5.00 -7.27
CA ALA A 15 10.49 -5.85 -6.10
C ALA A 15 9.80 -5.08 -4.97
N CYS A 16 10.25 -3.85 -4.68
CA CYS A 16 9.59 -2.99 -3.69
C CYS A 16 8.14 -2.71 -4.08
N PHE A 17 7.88 -2.39 -5.35
CA PHE A 17 6.52 -2.17 -5.84
C PHE A 17 5.65 -3.43 -5.68
N ALA A 18 6.18 -4.60 -6.04
CA ALA A 18 5.48 -5.88 -5.91
C ALA A 18 5.19 -6.23 -4.44
N ILE A 19 6.15 -6.04 -3.53
CA ILE A 19 5.97 -6.30 -2.09
C ILE A 19 4.91 -5.37 -1.51
N TRP A 20 4.93 -4.08 -1.87
CA TRP A 20 3.93 -3.12 -1.39
C TRP A 20 2.51 -3.57 -1.78
N MET A 21 2.33 -3.96 -3.04
CA MET A 21 1.04 -4.42 -3.52
C MET A 21 0.63 -5.79 -2.96
N GLY A 22 1.60 -6.69 -2.79
CA GLY A 22 1.39 -7.97 -2.13
C GLY A 22 0.93 -7.81 -0.69
N ALA A 23 1.48 -6.85 0.06
CA ALA A 23 1.05 -6.52 1.42
C ALA A 23 -0.41 -6.07 1.45
N ILE A 24 -0.81 -5.16 0.55
CA ILE A 24 -2.21 -4.69 0.44
C ILE A 24 -3.18 -5.87 0.22
N VAL A 25 -2.83 -6.80 -0.67
CA VAL A 25 -3.68 -7.98 -0.96
C VAL A 25 -3.70 -8.95 0.22
N ALA A 26 -2.56 -9.20 0.86
CA ALA A 26 -2.48 -10.05 2.06
C ALA A 26 -3.37 -9.51 3.18
N SER A 27 -3.39 -8.20 3.37
CA SER A 27 -4.18 -7.53 4.40
C SER A 27 -5.67 -7.56 4.11
N LEU A 28 -6.05 -7.50 2.85
CA LEU A 28 -7.44 -7.73 2.45
C LEU A 28 -7.91 -9.13 2.86
N LEU A 29 -7.07 -10.16 2.67
CA LEU A 29 -7.37 -11.53 3.10
C LEU A 29 -7.47 -11.64 4.62
N VAL A 30 -6.54 -11.02 5.34
CA VAL A 30 -6.55 -11.01 6.82
C VAL A 30 -7.81 -10.33 7.34
N VAL A 31 -8.13 -9.13 6.85
CA VAL A 31 -9.38 -8.43 7.17
C VAL A 31 -10.60 -9.31 6.88
N ARG A 32 -10.68 -9.91 5.69
CA ARG A 32 -11.80 -10.80 5.35
C ARG A 32 -11.92 -11.99 6.30
N THR A 33 -10.80 -12.54 6.75
CA THR A 33 -10.76 -13.65 7.70
C THR A 33 -11.27 -13.25 9.08
N PHE A 34 -10.98 -12.02 9.53
CA PHE A 34 -11.40 -11.53 10.83
C PHE A 34 -12.83 -10.97 10.85
N GLU A 35 -13.40 -10.58 9.71
CA GLU A 35 -14.76 -10.02 9.61
C GLU A 35 -15.82 -10.77 10.44
N PRO A 36 -16.07 -12.08 10.24
CA PRO A 36 -17.14 -12.78 10.96
C PRO A 36 -16.93 -12.86 12.48
N ARG A 37 -15.69 -12.66 12.95
CA ARG A 37 -15.33 -12.68 14.37
C ARG A 37 -15.45 -11.29 14.99
N LEU A 38 -15.13 -10.25 14.22
CA LEU A 38 -15.13 -8.86 14.68
C LEU A 38 -16.46 -8.14 14.46
N THR A 39 -17.41 -8.74 13.73
CA THR A 39 -18.75 -8.15 13.52
C THR A 39 -19.87 -8.77 14.35
N LYS A 40 -19.57 -9.76 15.20
CA LYS A 40 -20.55 -10.39 16.09
C LYS A 40 -20.53 -9.70 17.46
N PRO A 41 -21.71 -9.53 18.12
CA PRO A 41 -21.78 -8.94 19.46
C PRO A 41 -20.93 -9.69 20.49
N ASP A 42 -20.86 -11.02 20.36
CA ASP A 42 -20.11 -11.92 21.25
C ASP A 42 -18.65 -12.12 20.81
N GLY A 43 -18.16 -11.29 19.87
CA GLY A 43 -16.80 -11.37 19.37
C GLY A 43 -15.77 -11.10 20.47
N LEU A 44 -14.69 -11.89 20.49
CA LEU A 44 -13.61 -11.68 21.44
C LEU A 44 -12.87 -10.37 21.14
N THR A 45 -12.70 -9.53 22.15
CA THR A 45 -11.96 -8.26 22.03
C THR A 45 -10.49 -8.47 21.62
N SER A 46 -9.91 -9.62 21.97
CA SER A 46 -8.54 -10.02 21.61
C SER A 46 -8.32 -10.14 20.10
N ASP A 47 -9.34 -10.52 19.32
CA ASP A 47 -9.23 -10.60 17.86
C ASP A 47 -9.02 -9.20 17.26
N GLY A 48 -9.62 -8.17 17.86
CA GLY A 48 -9.45 -6.78 17.44
C GLY A 48 -8.04 -6.26 17.73
N GLU A 49 -7.44 -6.71 18.83
CA GLU A 49 -6.06 -6.41 19.17
C GLU A 49 -5.08 -7.12 18.24
N LEU A 50 -5.33 -8.39 17.89
CA LEU A 50 -4.55 -9.14 16.91
C LEU A 50 -4.57 -8.47 15.53
N LEU A 51 -5.74 -8.05 15.06
CA LEU A 51 -5.84 -7.31 13.79
C LEU A 51 -5.04 -6.00 13.86
N ARG A 52 -5.15 -5.23 14.94
CA ARG A 52 -4.39 -3.99 15.13
C ARG A 52 -2.87 -4.24 15.20
N ALA A 53 -2.45 -5.33 15.82
CA ALA A 53 -1.05 -5.73 15.87
C ALA A 53 -0.52 -6.09 14.48
N TYR A 54 -1.26 -6.94 13.74
CA TYR A 54 -0.93 -7.30 12.36
C TYR A 54 -0.76 -6.06 11.47
N ILE A 55 -1.76 -5.17 11.46
CA ILE A 55 -1.72 -3.94 10.64
C ILE A 55 -0.55 -3.05 11.06
N ARG A 56 -0.19 -2.98 12.34
CA ARG A 56 0.97 -2.20 12.78
C ARG A 56 2.29 -2.75 12.23
N HIS A 57 2.43 -4.08 12.14
CA HIS A 57 3.60 -4.71 11.53
C HIS A 57 3.63 -4.49 10.02
N GLU A 58 2.48 -4.64 9.37
CA GLU A 58 2.33 -4.36 7.95
C GLU A 58 2.69 -2.91 7.60
N VAL A 59 2.17 -1.92 8.35
CA VAL A 59 2.48 -0.51 8.09
C VAL A 59 3.99 -0.25 8.16
N LYS A 60 4.69 -0.84 9.13
CA LYS A 60 6.16 -0.72 9.20
C LYS A 60 6.86 -1.32 7.98
N LEU A 61 6.42 -2.49 7.52
CA LEU A 61 6.94 -3.11 6.30
C LEU A 61 6.68 -2.20 5.09
N VAL A 62 5.45 -1.72 4.95
CA VAL A 62 5.02 -0.86 3.84
C VAL A 62 5.78 0.46 3.84
N ASP A 63 6.04 1.07 4.99
CA ASP A 63 6.82 2.31 5.09
C ASP A 63 8.25 2.13 4.57
N VAL A 64 8.92 1.04 4.97
CA VAL A 64 10.27 0.71 4.50
C VAL A 64 10.26 0.46 2.99
N VAL A 65 9.33 -0.37 2.53
CA VAL A 65 9.21 -0.75 1.12
C VAL A 65 8.88 0.46 0.24
N PHE A 66 7.99 1.34 0.69
CA PHE A 66 7.63 2.57 -0.01
C PHE A 66 8.81 3.54 -0.10
N LEU A 67 9.56 3.71 0.99
CA LEU A 67 10.77 4.53 0.99
C LEU A 67 11.82 3.97 0.02
N SER A 68 12.05 2.65 0.05
CA SER A 68 12.96 1.98 -0.89
C SER A 68 12.49 2.12 -2.35
N LEU A 69 11.18 2.01 -2.61
CA LEU A 69 10.59 2.25 -3.93
C LEU A 69 10.89 3.68 -4.40
N MET A 70 10.70 4.68 -3.54
CA MET A 70 10.94 6.08 -3.86
C MET A 70 12.42 6.34 -4.14
N ILE A 71 13.31 5.92 -3.25
CA ILE A 71 14.76 6.12 -3.40
C ILE A 71 15.27 5.44 -4.67
N SER A 72 14.88 4.19 -4.92
CA SER A 72 15.29 3.46 -6.12
C SER A 72 14.74 4.11 -7.41
N GLY A 73 13.51 4.61 -7.39
CA GLY A 73 12.91 5.32 -8.52
C GLY A 73 13.62 6.64 -8.82
N LEU A 74 13.94 7.43 -7.79
CA LEU A 74 14.70 8.67 -7.91
C LEU A 74 16.12 8.41 -8.44
N ALA A 75 16.79 7.36 -7.94
CA ALA A 75 18.09 6.97 -8.45
C ALA A 75 18.04 6.51 -9.91
N LEU A 76 17.00 5.77 -10.32
CA LEU A 76 16.79 5.40 -11.72
C LEU A 76 16.62 6.63 -12.62
N ALA A 77 15.80 7.61 -12.19
CA ALA A 77 15.62 8.86 -12.91
C ALA A 77 16.92 9.67 -13.00
N GLN A 78 17.64 9.83 -11.89
CA GLN A 78 18.85 10.65 -11.83
C GLN A 78 20.01 10.09 -12.67
N PHE A 79 20.22 8.77 -12.63
CA PHE A 79 21.44 8.16 -13.18
C PHE A 79 21.24 7.43 -14.51
N TYR A 80 20.01 7.04 -14.88
CA TYR A 80 19.78 6.15 -16.03
C TYR A 80 18.67 6.58 -16.98
N LEU A 81 17.53 7.04 -16.46
CA LEU A 81 16.32 7.29 -17.27
C LEU A 81 16.08 8.77 -17.59
N GLY A 82 16.70 9.67 -16.84
CA GLY A 82 16.48 11.11 -16.94
C GLY A 82 15.19 11.57 -16.27
N TRP A 83 15.08 12.89 -16.10
CA TRP A 83 13.89 13.54 -15.58
C TRP A 83 12.99 13.96 -16.73
N ASN A 84 11.78 13.42 -16.77
CA ASN A 84 10.77 13.79 -17.76
C ASN A 84 9.39 13.89 -17.10
N THR A 85 8.40 14.38 -17.84
CA THR A 85 7.03 14.56 -17.34
C THR A 85 6.44 13.27 -16.78
N TRP A 86 6.76 12.10 -17.35
CA TRP A 86 6.30 10.80 -16.85
C TRP A 86 6.90 10.43 -15.51
N VAL A 87 8.17 10.77 -15.26
CA VAL A 87 8.81 10.58 -13.94
C VAL A 87 8.09 11.42 -12.89
N PHE A 88 7.83 12.70 -13.16
CA PHE A 88 7.10 13.56 -12.24
C PHE A 88 5.67 13.07 -11.99
N LEU A 89 4.98 12.60 -13.03
CA LEU A 89 3.64 12.03 -12.88
C LEU A 89 3.64 10.78 -11.99
N LYS A 90 4.61 9.87 -12.17
CA LYS A 90 4.76 8.66 -11.34
C LYS A 90 5.04 9.01 -9.88
N ILE A 91 5.95 9.95 -9.61
CA ILE A 91 6.22 10.44 -8.25
C ILE A 91 4.97 11.03 -7.63
N GLY A 92 4.25 11.89 -8.37
CA GLY A 92 3.00 12.49 -7.92
C GLY A 92 1.95 11.44 -7.56
N LEU A 93 1.80 10.39 -8.37
CA LEU A 93 0.88 9.28 -8.11
C LEU A 93 1.26 8.50 -6.85
N PHE A 94 2.55 8.19 -6.65
CA PHE A 94 2.99 7.50 -5.44
C PHE A 94 2.75 8.31 -4.18
N ILE A 95 3.04 9.62 -4.21
CA ILE A 95 2.76 10.52 -3.08
C ILE A 95 1.25 10.63 -2.84
N ALA A 96 0.45 10.80 -3.89
CA ALA A 96 -1.00 10.88 -3.79
C ALA A 96 -1.61 9.60 -3.22
N GLN A 97 -1.15 8.43 -3.68
CA GLN A 97 -1.56 7.13 -3.16
C GLN A 97 -1.23 7.01 -1.66
N PHE A 98 0.02 7.30 -1.28
CA PHE A 98 0.44 7.25 0.12
C PHE A 98 -0.39 8.18 1.01
N ALA A 99 -0.58 9.44 0.59
CA ALA A 99 -1.36 10.42 1.33
C ALA A 99 -2.84 10.01 1.45
N ALA A 100 -3.45 9.54 0.36
CA ALA A 100 -4.84 9.08 0.37
C ALA A 100 -5.04 7.87 1.29
N THR A 101 -4.15 6.87 1.21
CA THR A 101 -4.20 5.68 2.08
C THR A 101 -4.01 6.06 3.54
N MET A 102 -3.00 6.86 3.88
CA MET A 102 -2.75 7.26 5.28
C MET A 102 -3.86 8.17 5.84
N GLY A 103 -4.34 9.12 5.04
CA GLY A 103 -5.48 9.96 5.40
C GLY A 103 -6.74 9.13 5.68
N PHE A 104 -7.04 8.16 4.81
CA PHE A 104 -8.18 7.26 5.00
C PHE A 104 -8.03 6.41 6.25
N VAL A 105 -6.83 5.84 6.49
CA VAL A 105 -6.55 5.07 7.71
C VAL A 105 -6.79 5.93 8.96
N PHE A 106 -6.24 7.14 8.99
CA PHE A 106 -6.37 8.04 10.14
C PHE A 106 -7.83 8.41 10.42
N LEU A 107 -8.58 8.77 9.38
CA LEU A 107 -9.94 9.30 9.51
C LEU A 107 -11.02 8.22 9.65
N ARG A 108 -10.84 7.03 9.05
CA ARG A 108 -11.93 6.05 8.88
C ARG A 108 -11.66 4.71 9.55
N ILE A 109 -10.39 4.32 9.69
CA ILE A 109 -9.99 3.01 10.20
C ILE A 109 -9.57 3.06 11.66
N ARG A 110 -8.67 3.98 12.04
CA ARG A 110 -8.22 4.13 13.44
C ARG A 110 -9.38 4.31 14.45
N PRO A 111 -10.47 5.02 14.12
CA PRO A 111 -11.60 5.18 15.05
C PRO A 111 -12.45 3.91 15.24
N ILE A 112 -12.21 2.84 14.47
CA ILE A 112 -13.00 1.61 14.60
C ILE A 112 -12.67 0.93 15.93
N THR A 113 -13.69 0.78 16.77
CA THR A 113 -13.70 -0.06 17.97
C THR A 113 -14.28 -1.43 17.62
N TYR A 114 -13.74 -2.50 18.20
CA TYR A 114 -14.21 -3.87 17.96
C TYR A 114 -14.81 -4.47 19.23
N PRO A 115 -15.82 -5.36 19.13
CA PRO A 115 -16.54 -5.70 17.89
C PRO A 115 -17.33 -4.52 17.32
N CYS A 116 -17.58 -4.51 16.00
CA CYS A 116 -18.29 -3.42 15.32
C CYS A 116 -19.41 -3.93 14.41
N THR A 117 -20.24 -3.03 13.88
CA THR A 117 -21.24 -3.43 12.90
C THR A 117 -20.60 -3.76 11.55
N PRO A 118 -21.17 -4.66 10.73
CA PRO A 118 -20.69 -4.94 9.38
C PRO A 118 -20.58 -3.66 8.51
N ALA A 119 -21.51 -2.71 8.71
CA ALA A 119 -21.47 -1.42 8.03
C ALA A 119 -20.21 -0.59 8.38
N THR A 120 -19.77 -0.65 9.64
CA THR A 120 -18.52 -0.01 10.09
C THR A 120 -17.30 -0.76 9.56
N TYR A 121 -17.35 -2.10 9.60
CA TYR A 121 -16.28 -2.96 9.09
C TYR A 121 -15.99 -2.74 7.60
N ARG A 122 -17.01 -2.41 6.82
CA ARG A 122 -16.91 -2.15 5.37
C ARG A 122 -15.89 -1.06 5.00
N ARG A 123 -15.52 -0.17 5.94
CA ARG A 123 -14.49 0.86 5.73
C ARG A 123 -13.13 0.24 5.36
N TRP A 124 -12.80 -0.95 5.84
CA TRP A 124 -11.60 -1.65 5.39
C TRP A 124 -11.62 -1.96 3.90
N TYR A 125 -12.73 -2.48 3.38
CA TYR A 125 -12.87 -2.75 1.95
C TYR A 125 -12.82 -1.48 1.11
N GLN A 126 -13.30 -0.35 1.66
CA GLN A 126 -13.16 0.95 1.01
C GLN A 126 -11.70 1.39 0.93
N LEU A 127 -10.92 1.22 2.00
CA LEU A 127 -9.47 1.48 2.00
C LEU A 127 -8.77 0.66 0.92
N PHE A 128 -9.04 -0.65 0.85
CA PHE A 128 -8.44 -1.52 -0.17
C PHE A 128 -8.88 -1.12 -1.57
N GLY A 129 -10.15 -0.74 -1.76
CA GLY A 129 -10.65 -0.22 -3.03
C GLY A 129 -9.89 1.03 -3.50
N VAL A 130 -9.62 1.98 -2.60
CA VAL A 130 -8.80 3.16 -2.90
C VAL A 130 -7.38 2.73 -3.31
N SER A 131 -6.71 1.90 -2.51
CA SER A 131 -5.34 1.45 -2.81
C SER A 131 -5.24 0.69 -4.13
N LEU A 132 -6.19 -0.22 -4.42
CA LEU A 132 -6.23 -0.97 -5.68
C LEU A 132 -6.55 -0.08 -6.89
N SER A 133 -7.36 0.97 -6.70
CA SER A 133 -7.63 1.94 -7.77
C SER A 133 -6.37 2.73 -8.13
N PHE A 134 -5.63 3.21 -7.13
CA PHE A 134 -4.35 3.89 -7.38
C PHE A 134 -3.33 2.95 -8.04
N PHE A 135 -3.31 1.69 -7.64
CA PHE A 135 -2.48 0.68 -8.30
C PHE A 135 -2.85 0.52 -9.78
N ALA A 136 -4.13 0.38 -10.10
CA ALA A 136 -4.59 0.29 -11.49
C ALA A 136 -4.20 1.54 -12.30
N VAL A 137 -4.37 2.74 -11.74
CA VAL A 137 -3.94 4.00 -12.38
C VAL A 137 -2.43 4.02 -12.59
N THR A 138 -1.65 3.59 -11.59
CA THR A 138 -0.20 3.51 -11.70
C THR A 138 0.23 2.56 -12.82
N LEU A 139 -0.40 1.38 -12.92
CA LEU A 139 -0.13 0.44 -14.01
C LEU A 139 -0.45 1.03 -15.37
N LEU A 140 -1.57 1.74 -15.52
CA LEU A 140 -1.91 2.43 -16.77
C LEU A 140 -0.85 3.48 -17.12
N VAL A 141 -0.44 4.30 -16.15
CA VAL A 141 0.59 5.33 -16.37
C VAL A 141 1.95 4.72 -16.68
N VAL A 142 2.30 3.58 -16.09
CA VAL A 142 3.56 2.88 -16.42
C VAL A 142 3.48 2.22 -17.80
N TYR A 143 2.33 1.65 -18.17
CA TYR A 143 2.14 0.95 -19.43
C TYR A 143 2.11 1.92 -20.63
N PHE A 144 1.34 3.00 -20.52
CA PHE A 144 1.18 4.01 -21.58
C PHE A 144 2.24 5.12 -21.52
N GLY A 145 2.80 5.39 -20.36
CA GLY A 145 3.80 6.43 -20.13
C GLY A 145 5.24 5.95 -20.24
N ARG A 146 5.52 5.21 -21.33
CA ARG A 146 6.88 4.90 -21.76
C ARG A 146 7.49 6.12 -22.46
#